data_AF-A0A2S4ZFK6-F1
#
_entry.id   AF-A0A2S4ZFK6-F1
#
_cell.length_a   1.000
_cell.length_b   1.000
_cell.length_c   1.000
_cell.angle_alpha   90.00
_cell.angle_beta   90.00
_cell.angle_gamma   90.00
#
_symmetry.space_group_name_H-M   'P 1'
#
loop_
_entity.id
_entity.type
_entity.pdbx_description
1 polymer ?
#
loop_
_entity_poly.entity_id
_entity_poly.type
_entity_poly.pdbx_seq_one_letter_code
_entity_poly.pdbx_strand_id
1 'polypeptide(L)'
;MKVVLLGTAAGGGFPQWNCACALCAAARDGRLPSRTQECAAVTGNGRDWWLLNASPDLRIQLAATRALWPGPGPRDTPLRGVLLTDAEADHVTGLTELRGAAGLKIYAAPPVRAVLAPARAALDRYAPWEWADSLADGGFVLAGGLVVTAHPVGVKVPKYVPDQASTEPGPWVTAYRVEDLATGGVLVYAPCVGAWSPVLDGLCAEAGCVLLDGTFFAADEMGTAVRPGAGQAAMGHLPVTGPQGSLAALARYPGARRIYTHLNNTNPLLDPASPARARVAGYGAEILPDGTELVL
;
A
#
# COMPACT_ATOMS: atom_id res chain seq x y z
N MET A 1 -15.74 9.18 -4.22
CA MET A 1 -14.36 8.72 -4.46
C MET A 1 -14.35 7.33 -5.09
N LYS A 2 -13.41 7.04 -6.00
CA LYS A 2 -13.15 5.69 -6.52
C LYS A 2 -11.75 5.22 -6.17
N VAL A 3 -11.61 3.94 -5.83
CA VAL A 3 -10.34 3.29 -5.53
C VAL A 3 -10.22 2.02 -6.36
N VAL A 4 -9.05 1.73 -6.92
CA VAL A 4 -8.75 0.44 -7.56
C VAL A 4 -7.57 -0.19 -6.84
N LEU A 5 -7.73 -1.44 -6.40
CA LEU A 5 -6.64 -2.22 -5.83
C LEU A 5 -5.82 -2.80 -6.98
N LEU A 6 -4.70 -2.19 -7.32
CA LEU A 6 -3.88 -2.60 -8.46
C LEU A 6 -3.10 -3.89 -8.15
N GLY A 7 -2.57 -3.98 -6.93
CA GLY A 7 -1.94 -5.18 -6.39
C GLY A 7 -2.21 -5.30 -4.91
N THR A 8 -2.32 -6.53 -4.41
CA THR A 8 -2.74 -6.83 -3.03
C THR A 8 -1.76 -7.71 -2.26
N ALA A 9 -0.65 -8.12 -2.87
CA ALA A 9 0.41 -8.88 -2.21
C ALA A 9 1.52 -7.97 -1.65
N ALA A 10 2.21 -8.40 -0.60
CA ALA A 10 3.43 -7.74 -0.14
C ALA A 10 4.59 -7.91 -1.14
N GLY A 11 5.76 -7.36 -0.82
CA GLY A 11 7.00 -7.53 -1.58
C GLY A 11 7.28 -8.98 -2.01
N GLY A 12 7.64 -9.13 -3.29
CA GLY A 12 7.83 -10.42 -3.95
C GLY A 12 6.59 -10.93 -4.68
N GLY A 13 5.39 -10.41 -4.37
CA GLY A 13 4.14 -10.81 -5.01
C GLY A 13 3.68 -12.22 -4.61
N PHE A 14 2.64 -12.72 -5.28
CA PHE A 14 2.13 -14.07 -5.09
C PHE A 14 1.76 -14.71 -6.44
N PRO A 15 2.40 -15.82 -6.86
CA PRO A 15 3.51 -16.49 -6.19
C PRO A 15 4.80 -15.66 -6.23
N GLN A 16 5.60 -15.72 -5.17
CA GLN A 16 6.92 -15.10 -5.16
C GLN A 16 7.90 -15.90 -6.02
N TRP A 17 8.70 -15.20 -6.84
CA TRP A 17 9.56 -15.78 -7.89
C TRP A 17 10.43 -16.96 -7.41
N ASN A 18 11.05 -16.83 -6.22
CA ASN A 18 11.94 -17.84 -5.63
C ASN A 18 11.33 -18.61 -4.45
N CYS A 19 10.02 -18.54 -4.23
CA CYS A 19 9.37 -19.25 -3.12
C CYS A 19 8.69 -20.54 -3.59
N ALA A 20 8.94 -21.66 -2.93
CA ALA A 20 8.30 -22.95 -3.19
C ALA A 20 7.35 -23.40 -2.07
N CYS A 21 6.87 -22.48 -1.22
CA CYS A 21 5.88 -22.82 -0.20
C CYS A 21 4.59 -23.38 -0.84
N ALA A 22 3.78 -24.09 -0.04
CA ALA A 22 2.57 -24.76 -0.53
C ALA A 22 1.62 -23.81 -1.27
N LEU A 23 1.47 -22.56 -0.80
CA LEU A 23 0.63 -21.55 -1.43
C LEU A 23 1.21 -21.07 -2.77
N CYS A 24 2.51 -20.80 -2.85
CA CYS A 24 3.16 -20.40 -4.10
C CYS A 24 3.15 -21.54 -5.14
N ALA A 25 3.34 -22.79 -4.71
CA ALA A 25 3.19 -23.95 -5.58
C ALA A 25 1.76 -24.06 -6.11
N ALA A 26 0.75 -23.90 -5.24
CA ALA A 26 -0.65 -23.89 -5.64
C ALA A 26 -1.00 -22.77 -6.62
N ALA A 27 -0.43 -21.58 -6.46
CA ALA A 27 -0.63 -20.50 -7.42
C ALA A 27 0.05 -20.78 -8.77
N ARG A 28 1.25 -21.37 -8.80
CA ARG A 28 1.91 -21.80 -10.05
C ARG A 28 1.11 -22.88 -10.79
N ASP A 29 0.47 -23.77 -10.06
CA ASP A 29 -0.42 -24.81 -10.62
C ASP A 29 -1.79 -24.26 -11.07
N GLY A 30 -2.04 -22.95 -10.90
CA GLY A 30 -3.33 -22.32 -11.22
C GLY A 30 -4.46 -22.61 -10.23
N ARG A 31 -4.17 -23.25 -9.10
CA ARG A 31 -5.16 -23.58 -8.05
C ARG A 31 -5.50 -22.38 -7.17
N LEU A 32 -4.59 -21.41 -7.05
CA LEU A 32 -4.83 -20.13 -6.37
C LEU A 32 -4.56 -18.96 -7.33
N PRO A 33 -5.33 -17.86 -7.25
CA PRO A 33 -5.12 -16.70 -8.09
C PRO A 33 -3.80 -16.00 -7.73
N SER A 34 -3.06 -15.57 -8.76
CA SER A 34 -1.88 -14.74 -8.57
C SER A 34 -2.26 -13.31 -8.17
N ARG A 35 -1.34 -12.62 -7.49
CA ARG A 35 -1.45 -11.23 -7.04
C ARG A 35 -0.12 -10.53 -7.27
N THR A 36 -0.20 -9.31 -7.78
CA THR A 36 0.89 -8.36 -7.93
C THR A 36 1.13 -7.61 -6.62
N GLN A 37 2.29 -6.98 -6.54
CA GLN A 37 2.73 -6.24 -5.35
C GLN A 37 1.87 -5.01 -5.07
N GLU A 38 1.73 -4.70 -3.79
CA GLU A 38 0.82 -3.71 -3.23
C GLU A 38 0.92 -2.36 -3.94
N CYS A 39 -0.23 -1.93 -4.46
CA CYS A 39 -0.41 -0.62 -5.06
C CYS A 39 -1.92 -0.39 -5.22
N ALA A 40 -2.35 0.85 -5.07
CA ALA A 40 -3.72 1.24 -5.37
C ALA A 40 -3.75 2.52 -6.20
N ALA A 41 -4.88 2.78 -6.84
CA ALA A 41 -5.15 4.04 -7.54
C ALA A 41 -6.42 4.68 -7.01
N VAL A 42 -6.42 6.00 -6.83
CA VAL A 42 -7.57 6.76 -6.31
C VAL A 42 -7.90 7.95 -7.19
N THR A 43 -9.19 8.28 -7.28
CA THR A 43 -9.68 9.48 -7.97
C THR A 43 -10.96 10.01 -7.34
N GLY A 44 -11.11 11.34 -7.32
CA GLY A 44 -12.36 12.01 -6.94
C GLY A 44 -13.28 12.28 -8.14
N ASN A 45 -12.75 12.31 -9.36
CA ASN A 45 -13.49 12.77 -10.54
C ASN A 45 -13.48 11.79 -11.73
N GLY A 46 -12.82 10.64 -11.60
CA GLY A 46 -12.76 9.61 -12.65
C GLY A 46 -11.77 9.88 -13.78
N ARG A 47 -11.07 11.02 -13.77
CA ARG A 47 -10.14 11.45 -14.85
C ARG A 47 -8.72 11.66 -14.34
N ASP A 48 -8.60 12.25 -13.16
CA ASP A 48 -7.32 12.55 -12.51
C ASP A 48 -7.05 11.48 -11.47
N TRP A 49 -6.15 10.56 -11.80
CA TRP A 49 -5.82 9.42 -10.97
C TRP A 49 -4.49 9.59 -10.25
N TRP A 50 -4.46 9.17 -9.00
CA TRP A 50 -3.27 9.20 -8.15
C TRP A 50 -2.95 7.79 -7.68
N LEU A 51 -1.69 7.41 -7.78
CA LEU A 51 -1.23 6.14 -7.24
C LEU A 51 -0.97 6.29 -5.74
N LEU A 52 -1.34 5.27 -4.99
CA LEU A 52 -0.91 5.03 -3.63
C LEU A 52 0.15 3.94 -3.72
N ASN A 53 1.40 4.31 -3.41
CA ASN A 53 2.62 3.55 -3.73
C ASN A 53 2.83 3.29 -5.24
N ALA A 54 4.03 2.84 -5.61
CA ALA A 54 4.42 2.50 -6.98
C ALA A 54 5.21 1.19 -6.99
N SER A 55 4.50 0.07 -7.18
CA SER A 55 5.10 -1.26 -7.12
C SER A 55 5.95 -1.62 -8.34
N PRO A 56 6.89 -2.57 -8.25
CA PRO A 56 7.64 -3.04 -9.42
C PRO A 56 6.75 -3.72 -10.48
N ASP A 57 5.52 -4.10 -10.15
CA ASP A 57 4.55 -4.64 -11.09
C ASP A 57 3.75 -3.54 -11.84
N LEU A 58 4.08 -2.26 -11.63
CA LEU A 58 3.26 -1.13 -12.08
C LEU A 58 2.93 -1.17 -13.58
N ARG A 59 3.87 -1.58 -14.44
CA ARG A 59 3.60 -1.71 -15.88
C ARG A 59 2.42 -2.65 -16.16
N ILE A 60 2.39 -3.83 -15.53
CA ILE A 60 1.31 -4.81 -15.76
C ILE A 60 0.01 -4.37 -15.10
N GLN A 61 0.10 -3.71 -13.94
CA GLN A 61 -1.05 -3.16 -13.22
C GLN A 61 -1.77 -2.07 -14.01
N LEU A 62 -1.02 -1.11 -14.57
CA LEU A 62 -1.57 -0.04 -15.42
C LEU A 62 -2.17 -0.61 -16.71
N ALA A 63 -1.49 -1.57 -17.35
CA ALA A 63 -2.00 -2.20 -18.56
C ALA A 63 -3.29 -3.01 -18.33
N ALA A 64 -3.45 -3.63 -17.16
CA ALA A 64 -4.65 -4.38 -16.80
C ALA A 64 -5.84 -3.48 -16.39
N THR A 65 -5.59 -2.22 -16.03
CA THR A 65 -6.61 -1.34 -15.44
C THR A 65 -7.13 -0.33 -16.44
N ARG A 66 -8.31 -0.60 -17.02
CA ARG A 66 -8.90 0.22 -18.08
C ARG A 66 -9.06 1.70 -17.70
N ALA A 67 -9.41 2.00 -16.45
CA ALA A 67 -9.58 3.38 -15.99
C ALA A 67 -8.27 4.20 -16.01
N LEU A 68 -7.12 3.53 -16.10
CA LEU A 68 -5.78 4.12 -16.13
C LEU A 68 -5.15 4.11 -17.53
N TRP A 69 -5.87 3.63 -18.55
CA TRP A 69 -5.36 3.60 -19.91
C TRP A 69 -5.20 5.03 -20.47
N PRO A 70 -4.11 5.30 -21.20
CA PRO A 70 -3.88 6.60 -21.80
C PRO A 70 -4.85 6.87 -22.95
N GLY A 71 -5.08 8.15 -23.24
CA GLY A 71 -5.83 8.63 -24.38
C GLY A 71 -6.60 9.93 -24.10
N PRO A 72 -7.06 10.62 -25.16
CA PRO A 72 -6.98 10.22 -26.56
C PRO A 72 -5.62 10.48 -27.23
N GLY A 73 -4.73 11.29 -26.64
CA GLY A 73 -3.39 11.54 -27.18
C GLY A 73 -2.40 10.38 -26.94
N PRO A 74 -1.35 10.24 -27.77
CA PRO A 74 -0.38 9.13 -27.67
C PRO A 74 0.49 9.14 -26.41
N ARG A 75 0.51 10.24 -25.64
CA ARG A 75 1.21 10.38 -24.36
C ARG A 75 0.32 11.02 -23.28
N ASP A 76 -0.99 10.83 -23.41
CA ASP A 76 -1.99 11.43 -22.54
C ASP A 76 -2.39 10.42 -21.45
N THR A 77 -1.65 10.43 -20.33
CA THR A 77 -1.94 9.53 -19.20
C THR A 77 -2.93 10.19 -18.22
N PRO A 78 -3.86 9.43 -17.62
CA PRO A 78 -4.73 9.95 -16.56
C PRO A 78 -3.99 10.11 -15.21
N LEU A 79 -2.77 9.59 -15.08
CA LEU A 79 -1.98 9.70 -13.85
C LEU A 79 -1.53 11.14 -13.61
N ARG A 80 -1.63 11.59 -12.35
CA ARG A 80 -1.16 12.90 -11.88
C ARG A 80 0.00 12.82 -10.91
N GLY A 81 0.22 11.65 -10.33
CA GLY A 81 1.25 11.51 -9.33
C GLY A 81 1.14 10.26 -8.48
N VAL A 82 2.00 10.22 -7.46
CA VAL A 82 2.13 9.11 -6.51
C VAL A 82 2.20 9.66 -5.10
N LEU A 83 1.49 9.04 -4.17
CA LEU A 83 1.61 9.24 -2.74
C LEU A 83 2.33 8.01 -2.18
N LEU A 84 3.56 8.18 -1.69
CA LEU A 84 4.35 7.11 -1.11
C LEU A 84 4.07 7.01 0.39
N THR A 85 3.74 5.83 0.90
CA THR A 85 3.53 5.60 2.35
C THR A 85 4.84 5.45 3.10
N ASP A 86 5.87 4.94 2.42
CA ASP A 86 7.19 4.66 2.96
C ASP A 86 8.22 4.63 1.81
N ALA A 87 9.40 4.09 2.10
CA ALA A 87 10.48 3.89 1.13
C ALA A 87 10.78 2.39 0.91
N GLU A 88 9.87 1.47 1.19
CA GLU A 88 10.12 0.05 0.92
C GLU A 88 10.27 -0.19 -0.59
N ALA A 89 11.13 -1.14 -0.98
CA ALA A 89 11.48 -1.35 -2.37
C ALA A 89 10.25 -1.73 -3.23
N ASP A 90 9.33 -2.48 -2.64
CA ASP A 90 8.04 -2.85 -3.23
C ASP A 90 7.05 -1.70 -3.37
N HIS A 91 7.28 -0.54 -2.75
CA HIS A 91 6.45 0.66 -2.87
C HIS A 91 7.08 1.78 -3.72
N VAL A 92 8.38 1.72 -4.05
CA VAL A 92 9.07 2.81 -4.77
C VAL A 92 9.66 2.41 -6.12
N THR A 93 9.94 1.12 -6.35
CA THR A 93 10.66 0.70 -7.57
C THR A 93 9.86 0.92 -8.85
N GLY A 94 8.53 0.90 -8.78
CA GLY A 94 7.63 1.22 -9.87
C GLY A 94 7.74 2.65 -10.40
N LEU A 95 8.32 3.58 -9.63
CA LEU A 95 8.60 4.94 -10.11
C LEU A 95 9.44 4.91 -11.39
N THR A 96 10.34 3.93 -11.54
CA THR A 96 11.17 3.80 -12.74
C THR A 96 10.37 3.45 -13.99
N GLU A 97 9.21 2.80 -13.86
CA GLU A 97 8.30 2.50 -14.96
C GLU A 97 7.57 3.76 -15.46
N LEU A 98 7.46 4.80 -14.64
CA LEU A 98 6.80 6.07 -14.99
C LEU A 98 7.73 7.09 -15.69
N ARG A 99 9.03 6.76 -15.84
CA ARG A 99 10.04 7.68 -16.42
C ARG A 99 9.58 8.26 -17.76
N GLY A 100 9.81 9.56 -17.94
CA GLY A 100 9.45 10.27 -19.17
C GLY A 100 7.99 10.71 -19.28
N ALA A 101 7.14 10.38 -18.29
CA ALA A 101 5.86 11.07 -18.09
C ALA A 101 6.13 12.48 -17.55
N ALA A 102 5.51 13.50 -18.15
CA ALA A 102 5.62 14.89 -17.69
C ALA A 102 4.49 15.24 -16.71
N GLY A 103 4.74 16.21 -15.82
CA GLY A 103 3.70 16.77 -14.96
C GLY A 103 3.26 15.88 -13.79
N LEU A 104 4.03 14.84 -13.45
CA LEU A 104 3.77 14.04 -12.26
C LEU A 104 4.20 14.79 -10.99
N LYS A 105 3.44 14.57 -9.91
CA LYS A 105 3.76 15.04 -8.56
C LYS A 105 3.90 13.87 -7.59
N ILE A 106 4.98 13.84 -6.84
CA ILE A 106 5.26 12.82 -5.83
C ILE A 106 5.12 13.44 -4.44
N TYR A 107 4.30 12.82 -3.60
CA TYR A 107 4.17 13.15 -2.19
C TYR A 107 4.84 12.07 -1.36
N ALA A 108 5.72 12.46 -0.45
CA ALA A 108 6.40 11.55 0.45
C ALA A 108 6.90 12.29 1.69
N ALA A 109 7.05 11.58 2.80
CA ALA A 109 7.59 12.14 4.02
C ALA A 109 9.07 12.57 3.82
N PRO A 110 9.60 13.54 4.60
CA PRO A 110 10.96 14.03 4.44
C PRO A 110 12.06 12.94 4.40
N PRO A 111 12.07 11.92 5.29
CA PRO A 111 13.10 10.87 5.21
C PRO A 111 12.99 10.01 3.93
N VAL A 112 11.77 9.73 3.46
CA VAL A 112 11.53 9.03 2.19
C VAL A 112 12.05 9.85 1.01
N ARG A 113 11.79 11.16 0.99
CA ARG A 113 12.31 12.07 -0.04
C ARG A 113 13.84 12.14 -0.04
N ALA A 114 14.43 12.21 1.15
CA ALA A 114 15.88 12.26 1.31
C ALA A 114 16.55 10.98 0.76
N VAL A 115 16.04 9.81 1.12
CA VAL A 115 16.63 8.54 0.68
C VAL A 115 16.42 8.28 -0.82
N LEU A 116 15.32 8.80 -1.40
CA LEU A 116 15.04 8.67 -2.82
C LEU A 116 15.71 9.77 -3.67
N ALA A 117 16.45 10.71 -3.09
CA ALA A 117 17.10 11.79 -3.84
C ALA A 117 17.99 11.31 -5.01
N PRO A 118 18.77 10.22 -4.91
CA PRO A 118 19.52 9.68 -6.05
C PRO A 118 18.60 9.15 -7.17
N ALA A 119 17.52 8.45 -6.82
CA ALA A 119 16.55 7.94 -7.77
C ALA A 119 15.81 9.09 -8.47
N ARG A 120 15.39 10.11 -7.71
CA ARG A 120 14.84 11.37 -8.25
C ARG A 120 15.80 12.00 -9.26
N ALA A 121 17.07 12.18 -8.90
CA ALA A 121 18.07 12.79 -9.79
C ALA A 121 18.25 11.99 -11.10
N ALA A 122 18.10 10.66 -11.06
CA ALA A 122 18.11 9.83 -12.26
C ALA A 122 16.83 9.98 -13.10
N LEU A 123 15.65 10.03 -12.47
CA LEU A 123 14.35 10.17 -13.13
C LEU A 123 14.15 11.56 -13.75
N ASP A 124 14.63 12.61 -13.08
CA ASP A 124 14.58 14.00 -13.56
C ASP A 124 15.31 14.18 -14.90
N ARG A 125 16.25 13.27 -15.26
CA ARG A 125 16.90 13.27 -16.59
C ARG A 125 15.97 12.86 -17.73
N TYR A 126 14.87 12.16 -17.45
CA TYR A 126 13.88 11.78 -18.45
C TYR A 126 12.79 12.85 -18.57
N ALA A 127 12.22 13.25 -17.43
CA ALA A 127 11.28 14.35 -17.29
C ALA A 127 11.24 14.77 -15.81
N PRO A 128 11.34 16.07 -15.48
CA PRO A 128 11.31 16.50 -14.09
C PRO A 128 9.91 16.33 -13.49
N TRP A 129 9.86 15.88 -12.24
CA TRP A 129 8.63 15.77 -11.45
C TRP A 129 8.64 16.74 -10.27
N GLU A 130 7.45 17.12 -9.80
CA GLU A 130 7.32 17.86 -8.55
C GLU A 130 7.43 16.88 -7.37
N TRP A 131 8.18 17.25 -6.32
CA TRP A 131 8.30 16.45 -5.10
C TRP A 131 7.96 17.28 -3.87
N ALA A 132 6.83 16.96 -3.23
CA ALA A 132 6.29 17.67 -2.09
C ALA A 132 6.38 16.84 -0.80
N ASP A 133 6.48 17.54 0.33
CA ASP A 133 6.36 16.93 1.65
C ASP A 133 4.92 16.49 1.87
N SER A 134 4.70 15.19 2.15
CA SER A 134 3.38 14.68 2.48
C SER A 134 2.91 15.08 3.89
N LEU A 135 3.84 15.41 4.79
CA LEU A 135 3.58 15.78 6.18
C LEU A 135 3.39 17.30 6.37
N ALA A 136 3.18 18.03 5.28
CA ALA A 136 2.87 19.46 5.36
C ALA A 136 1.61 19.71 6.21
N ASP A 137 1.68 20.73 7.07
CA ASP A 137 0.58 21.10 7.97
C ASP A 137 -0.71 21.37 7.19
N GLY A 138 -1.82 20.79 7.66
CA GLY A 138 -3.14 20.95 7.05
C GLY A 138 -3.40 20.07 5.82
N GLY A 139 -2.42 19.24 5.41
CA GLY A 139 -2.57 18.33 4.27
C GLY A 139 -2.52 19.02 2.91
N PHE A 140 -3.05 18.36 1.88
CA PHE A 140 -3.01 18.86 0.50
C PHE A 140 -4.21 18.40 -0.32
N VAL A 141 -4.51 19.14 -1.38
CA VAL A 141 -5.60 18.83 -2.31
C VAL A 141 -5.01 18.23 -3.59
N LEU A 142 -5.51 17.06 -3.96
CA LEU A 142 -5.17 16.38 -5.19
C LEU A 142 -5.96 16.95 -6.37
N ALA A 143 -5.34 16.98 -7.55
CA ALA A 143 -6.09 17.14 -8.80
C ALA A 143 -7.18 16.05 -8.84
N GLY A 144 -8.44 16.47 -9.02
CA GLY A 144 -9.60 15.60 -8.85
C GLY A 144 -10.41 15.81 -7.57
N GLY A 145 -9.98 16.71 -6.68
CA GLY A 145 -10.80 17.25 -5.59
C GLY A 145 -10.72 16.50 -4.27
N LEU A 146 -9.83 15.51 -4.15
CA LEU A 146 -9.62 14.77 -2.91
C LEU A 146 -8.69 15.54 -1.97
N VAL A 147 -9.04 15.60 -0.69
CA VAL A 147 -8.22 16.18 0.37
C VAL A 147 -7.46 15.06 1.07
N VAL A 148 -6.16 15.21 1.22
CA VAL A 148 -5.28 14.20 1.82
C VAL A 148 -4.57 14.78 3.02
N THR A 149 -4.60 14.03 4.12
CA THR A 149 -3.72 14.26 5.27
C THR A 149 -2.89 13.01 5.50
N ALA A 150 -1.61 13.22 5.79
CA ALA A 150 -0.65 12.15 5.99
C ALA A 150 -0.31 12.06 7.48
N HIS A 151 -0.36 10.85 8.03
CA HIS A 151 -0.27 10.59 9.46
C HIS A 151 0.89 9.64 9.75
N PRO A 152 1.92 10.08 10.49
CA PRO A 152 3.00 9.21 10.93
C PRO A 152 2.49 8.00 11.72
N VAL A 153 2.87 6.79 11.28
CA VAL A 153 2.48 5.53 11.95
C VAL A 153 3.66 4.60 12.23
N GLY A 154 4.85 4.90 11.72
CA GLY A 154 6.02 4.08 12.00
C GLY A 154 7.36 4.75 11.66
N VAL A 155 8.42 4.17 12.20
CA VAL A 155 9.81 4.62 12.06
C VAL A 155 10.70 3.55 11.42
N LYS A 156 10.09 2.46 10.90
CA LYS A 156 10.82 1.36 10.27
C LYS A 156 11.52 1.88 9.01
N VAL A 157 12.84 1.78 9.01
CA VAL A 157 13.67 2.11 7.85
C VAL A 157 13.74 0.90 6.92
N PRO A 158 13.58 1.07 5.59
CA PRO A 158 13.75 -0.03 4.65
C PRO A 158 15.16 -0.63 4.72
N LYS A 159 15.25 -1.95 4.55
CA LYS A 159 16.52 -2.70 4.72
C LYS A 159 17.65 -2.28 3.78
N TYR A 160 17.34 -1.70 2.63
CA TYR A 160 18.37 -1.28 1.67
C TYR A 160 19.03 0.05 2.05
N VAL A 161 18.46 0.78 3.03
CA VAL A 161 19.00 2.05 3.50
C VAL A 161 20.16 1.76 4.47
N PRO A 162 21.38 2.27 4.21
CA PRO A 162 22.49 2.05 5.12
C PRO A 162 22.24 2.69 6.50
N ASP A 163 22.63 2.02 7.59
CA ASP A 163 22.45 2.50 8.98
C ASP A 163 23.06 3.90 9.22
N GLN A 164 24.12 4.26 8.49
CA GLN A 164 24.79 5.56 8.59
C GLN A 164 24.06 6.70 7.86
N ALA A 165 23.05 6.37 7.03
CA ALA A 165 22.27 7.34 6.27
C ALA A 165 21.03 7.84 7.04
N SER A 166 20.61 7.15 8.10
CA SER A 166 19.47 7.54 8.93
C SER A 166 19.92 8.36 10.14
N THR A 167 20.31 9.60 9.94
CA THR A 167 20.71 10.51 11.04
C THR A 167 19.51 11.15 11.75
N GLU A 168 18.31 11.05 11.19
CA GLU A 168 17.07 11.62 11.74
C GLU A 168 16.06 10.51 12.06
N PRO A 169 15.54 10.41 13.30
CA PRO A 169 14.37 9.57 13.62
C PRO A 169 13.09 10.25 13.10
N GLY A 170 13.05 10.54 11.80
CA GLY A 170 11.84 11.03 11.14
C GLY A 170 10.84 9.89 10.95
N PRO A 171 9.54 10.18 10.80
CA PRO A 171 8.58 9.12 10.48
C PRO A 171 8.84 8.56 9.09
N TRP A 172 9.14 7.27 9.01
CA TRP A 172 9.45 6.55 7.77
C TRP A 172 8.21 5.90 7.14
N VAL A 173 7.15 5.71 7.93
CA VAL A 173 5.92 5.05 7.51
C VAL A 173 4.74 5.94 7.85
N THR A 174 3.90 6.18 6.85
CA THR A 174 2.80 7.14 6.89
C THR A 174 1.50 6.47 6.41
N ALA A 175 0.43 6.64 7.17
CA ALA A 175 -0.92 6.34 6.72
C ALA A 175 -1.52 7.57 6.04
N TYR A 176 -2.27 7.38 4.96
CA TYR A 176 -3.01 8.46 4.32
C TYR A 176 -4.49 8.40 4.68
N ARG A 177 -5.04 9.53 5.12
CA ARG A 177 -6.48 9.78 5.19
C ARG A 177 -6.87 10.59 3.97
N VAL A 178 -7.69 10.02 3.10
CA VAL A 178 -8.16 10.59 1.84
C VAL A 178 -9.65 10.85 1.96
N GLU A 179 -10.05 12.11 1.82
CA GLU A 179 -11.41 12.57 1.96
C GLU A 179 -11.93 13.14 0.64
N ASP A 180 -13.15 12.74 0.29
CA ASP A 180 -13.92 13.33 -0.79
C ASP A 180 -14.96 14.28 -0.21
N LEU A 181 -14.69 15.58 -0.27
CA LEU A 181 -15.59 16.60 0.26
C LEU A 181 -16.95 16.64 -0.44
N ALA A 182 -17.06 16.09 -1.67
CA ALA A 182 -18.32 16.05 -2.39
C ALA A 182 -19.28 14.97 -1.85
N THR A 183 -18.74 13.86 -1.34
CA THR A 183 -19.55 12.74 -0.81
C THR A 183 -19.47 12.59 0.71
N GLY A 184 -18.48 13.19 1.36
CA GLY A 184 -18.11 12.93 2.76
C GLY A 184 -17.39 11.59 2.96
N GLY A 185 -17.04 10.88 1.88
CA GLY A 185 -16.38 9.58 1.96
C GLY A 185 -14.93 9.71 2.42
N VAL A 186 -14.54 8.88 3.41
CA VAL A 186 -13.19 8.85 3.97
C VAL A 186 -12.56 7.47 3.79
N LEU A 187 -11.40 7.44 3.14
CA LEU A 187 -10.51 6.29 3.03
C LEU A 187 -9.32 6.47 3.97
N VAL A 188 -9.03 5.46 4.77
CA VAL A 188 -7.73 5.31 5.43
C VAL A 188 -6.93 4.25 4.69
N TYR A 189 -5.74 4.59 4.23
CA TYR A 189 -4.82 3.72 3.52
C TYR A 189 -3.52 3.60 4.31
N ALA A 190 -3.27 2.40 4.83
CA ALA A 190 -2.14 2.09 5.70
C ALA A 190 -1.64 0.65 5.43
N PRO A 191 -0.97 0.42 4.28
CA PRO A 191 -0.54 -0.92 3.85
C PRO A 191 0.66 -1.46 4.65
N CYS A 192 1.35 -0.60 5.41
CA CYS A 192 2.47 -0.97 6.28
C CYS A 192 2.23 -0.40 7.68
N VAL A 193 2.02 -1.27 8.68
CA VAL A 193 1.72 -0.89 10.05
C VAL A 193 2.43 -1.83 11.02
N GLY A 194 3.40 -1.32 11.78
CA GLY A 194 4.14 -2.12 12.77
C GLY A 194 3.47 -2.25 14.13
N ALA A 195 2.57 -1.34 14.48
CA ALA A 195 1.87 -1.32 15.76
C ALA A 195 0.53 -0.59 15.65
N TRP A 196 -0.42 -0.98 16.49
CA TRP A 196 -1.71 -0.27 16.60
C TRP A 196 -1.54 0.97 17.47
N SER A 197 -1.30 2.12 16.85
CA SER A 197 -1.08 3.39 17.55
C SER A 197 -2.41 4.12 17.85
N PRO A 198 -2.44 5.05 18.82
CA PRO A 198 -3.58 5.93 19.02
C PRO A 198 -3.94 6.77 17.78
N VAL A 199 -2.94 7.13 16.97
CA VAL A 199 -3.15 7.83 15.69
C VAL A 199 -3.95 6.95 14.74
N LEU A 200 -3.51 5.69 14.51
CA LEU A 200 -4.22 4.76 13.65
C LEU A 200 -5.63 4.45 14.17
N ASP A 201 -5.79 4.35 15.48
CA ASP A 201 -7.08 4.14 16.14
C ASP A 201 -8.08 5.26 15.82
N GLY A 202 -7.66 6.53 15.98
CA GLY A 202 -8.46 7.70 15.66
C GLY A 202 -8.81 7.79 14.17
N LEU A 203 -7.86 7.48 13.29
CA LEU A 203 -8.11 7.42 11.84
C LEU A 203 -9.19 6.39 11.49
N CYS A 204 -9.12 5.19 12.07
CA CYS A 204 -10.09 4.13 11.81
C CYS A 204 -11.49 4.48 12.35
N ALA A 205 -11.59 5.29 13.41
CA ALA A 205 -12.86 5.72 13.98
C ALA A 205 -13.66 6.64 13.06
N GLU A 206 -12.97 7.40 12.19
CA GLU A 206 -13.57 8.36 11.26
C GLU A 206 -13.72 7.83 9.83
N ALA A 207 -13.19 6.64 9.54
CA ALA A 207 -13.11 6.11 8.19
C ALA A 207 -14.43 5.45 7.73
N GLY A 208 -14.82 5.70 6.49
CA GLY A 208 -15.84 4.89 5.80
C GLY A 208 -15.24 3.59 5.22
N CYS A 209 -13.95 3.61 4.87
CA CYS A 209 -13.21 2.44 4.42
C CYS A 209 -11.77 2.47 4.95
N VAL A 210 -11.28 1.32 5.38
CA VAL A 210 -9.89 1.14 5.82
C VAL A 210 -9.24 0.05 4.98
N LEU A 211 -8.16 0.40 4.28
CA LEU A 211 -7.22 -0.52 3.63
C LEU A 211 -5.98 -0.65 4.53
N LEU A 212 -5.84 -1.80 5.19
CA LEU A 212 -4.83 -2.02 6.23
C LEU A 212 -3.82 -3.10 5.84
N ASP A 213 -2.60 -2.98 6.37
CA ASP A 213 -1.57 -4.01 6.41
C ASP A 213 -2.13 -5.36 6.88
N GLY A 214 -2.04 -6.35 6.00
CA GLY A 214 -2.38 -7.75 6.27
C GLY A 214 -1.20 -8.68 6.03
N THR A 215 0.04 -8.20 6.08
CA THR A 215 1.26 -8.94 5.68
C THR A 215 1.30 -10.34 6.24
N PHE A 216 1.17 -10.45 7.56
CA PHE A 216 1.18 -11.73 8.26
C PHE A 216 -0.13 -11.94 9.00
N PHE A 217 -0.72 -13.11 8.83
CA PHE A 217 -1.91 -13.55 9.55
C PHE A 217 -1.64 -13.75 11.04
N ALA A 218 -0.49 -14.32 11.39
CA ALA A 218 -0.10 -14.62 12.77
C ALA A 218 1.40 -14.41 12.97
N ALA A 219 1.81 -14.05 14.19
CA ALA A 219 3.17 -13.64 14.58
C ALA A 219 4.28 -14.65 14.24
N ASP A 220 3.91 -15.91 14.08
CA ASP A 220 4.78 -17.06 13.80
C ASP A 220 4.64 -17.61 12.38
N GLU A 221 3.87 -16.96 11.49
CA GLU A 221 3.57 -17.44 10.13
C GLU A 221 4.81 -17.80 9.31
N MET A 222 5.93 -17.08 9.47
CA MET A 222 7.15 -17.39 8.72
C MET A 222 7.96 -18.55 9.33
N GLY A 223 7.66 -18.96 10.57
CA GLY A 223 8.39 -19.97 11.32
C GLY A 223 9.91 -19.71 11.40
N THR A 224 10.63 -20.51 12.17
CA THR A 224 12.11 -20.50 12.16
C THR A 224 12.71 -21.00 10.85
N ALA A 225 11.90 -21.59 9.97
CA ALA A 225 12.33 -22.28 8.76
C ALA A 225 12.72 -21.34 7.60
N VAL A 226 12.17 -20.12 7.52
CA VAL A 226 12.48 -19.19 6.42
C VAL A 226 13.62 -18.22 6.80
N ARG A 227 13.68 -17.79 8.08
CA ARG A 227 14.84 -17.09 8.69
C ARG A 227 14.82 -17.27 10.22
N PRO A 228 15.78 -17.99 10.84
CA PRO A 228 15.91 -18.01 12.29
C PRO A 228 16.20 -16.59 12.82
N GLY A 229 15.41 -16.10 13.79
CA GLY A 229 15.76 -14.92 14.59
C GLY A 229 15.17 -13.55 14.19
N ALA A 230 14.34 -13.45 13.14
CA ALA A 230 13.64 -12.20 12.81
C ALA A 230 12.15 -12.35 13.13
N GLY A 231 11.72 -11.90 14.32
CA GLY A 231 10.29 -11.82 14.63
C GLY A 231 9.56 -10.90 13.64
N GLN A 232 8.31 -11.20 13.28
CA GLN A 232 7.55 -10.42 12.30
C GLN A 232 7.29 -8.97 12.74
N ALA A 233 7.18 -8.73 14.04
CA ALA A 233 7.17 -7.37 14.60
C ALA A 233 8.48 -6.62 14.31
N ALA A 234 9.62 -7.31 14.25
CA ALA A 234 10.90 -6.73 13.82
C ALA A 234 10.96 -6.44 12.32
N MET A 235 10.01 -6.98 11.53
CA MET A 235 9.78 -6.57 10.14
C MET A 235 8.81 -5.39 10.04
N GLY A 236 8.34 -4.84 11.16
CA GLY A 236 7.46 -3.68 11.19
C GLY A 236 6.07 -3.95 10.63
N HIS A 237 5.57 -5.18 10.77
CA HIS A 237 4.20 -5.57 10.41
C HIS A 237 3.47 -6.14 11.63
N LEU A 238 2.32 -5.56 11.94
CA LEU A 238 1.40 -5.98 12.99
C LEU A 238 0.59 -7.19 12.49
N PRO A 239 0.67 -8.35 13.14
CA PRO A 239 -0.09 -9.52 12.71
C PRO A 239 -1.60 -9.26 12.71
N VAL A 240 -2.31 -9.88 11.76
CA VAL A 240 -3.78 -9.82 11.68
C VAL A 240 -4.41 -10.38 12.96
N THR A 241 -3.91 -11.51 13.46
CA THR A 241 -4.45 -12.20 14.63
C THR A 241 -3.54 -12.14 15.84
N GLY A 242 -4.07 -12.58 16.99
CA GLY A 242 -3.41 -12.53 18.29
C GLY A 242 -4.10 -11.53 19.23
N PRO A 243 -3.78 -11.53 20.53
CA PRO A 243 -4.42 -10.66 21.52
C PRO A 243 -4.29 -9.15 21.21
N GLN A 244 -3.20 -8.78 20.54
CA GLN A 244 -2.91 -7.41 20.09
C GLN A 244 -2.94 -7.27 18.56
N GLY A 245 -3.49 -8.27 17.85
CA GLY A 245 -3.54 -8.26 16.39
C GLY A 245 -4.52 -7.22 15.83
N SER A 246 -4.29 -6.80 14.59
CA SER A 246 -5.07 -5.72 13.96
C SER A 246 -6.55 -6.08 13.77
N LEU A 247 -6.91 -7.37 13.68
CA LEU A 247 -8.30 -7.80 13.44
C LEU A 247 -9.21 -7.44 14.62
N ALA A 248 -8.74 -7.68 15.84
CA ALA A 248 -9.49 -7.35 17.05
C ALA A 248 -9.67 -5.83 17.21
N ALA A 249 -8.66 -5.06 16.78
CA ALA A 249 -8.72 -3.60 16.82
C ALA A 249 -9.68 -3.05 15.76
N LEU A 250 -9.57 -3.49 14.51
CA LEU A 250 -10.49 -3.11 13.43
C LEU A 250 -11.93 -3.51 13.71
N ALA A 251 -12.16 -4.59 14.45
CA ALA A 251 -13.51 -5.03 14.84
C ALA A 251 -14.28 -4.00 15.68
N ARG A 252 -13.58 -3.03 16.31
CA ARG A 252 -14.21 -1.92 17.04
C ARG A 252 -14.94 -0.91 16.14
N TYR A 253 -14.70 -0.94 14.82
CA TYR A 253 -15.26 0.01 13.86
C TYR A 253 -16.14 -0.71 12.82
N PRO A 254 -17.28 -1.31 13.22
CA PRO A 254 -18.12 -2.09 12.31
C PRO A 254 -18.81 -1.25 11.22
N GLY A 255 -18.87 0.07 11.37
CA GLY A 255 -19.39 0.99 10.34
C GLY A 255 -18.43 1.22 9.18
N ALA A 256 -17.13 0.94 9.35
CA ALA A 256 -16.15 1.02 8.30
C ALA A 256 -16.11 -0.28 7.49
N ARG A 257 -15.97 -0.16 6.16
CA ARG A 257 -15.54 -1.27 5.32
C ARG A 257 -14.07 -1.56 5.62
N ARG A 258 -13.75 -2.78 6.04
CA ARG A 258 -12.42 -3.14 6.56
C ARG A 258 -11.77 -4.16 5.64
N ILE A 259 -10.69 -3.78 4.98
CA ILE A 259 -10.05 -4.57 3.94
C ILE A 259 -8.57 -4.71 4.29
N TYR A 260 -8.05 -5.94 4.27
CA TYR A 260 -6.61 -6.15 4.31
C TYR A 260 -6.02 -6.21 2.91
N THR A 261 -4.86 -5.57 2.75
CA THR A 261 -4.00 -5.61 1.57
C THR A 261 -2.58 -6.00 1.99
N HIS A 262 -1.60 -5.90 1.08
CA HIS A 262 -0.19 -6.16 1.36
C HIS A 262 0.05 -7.57 1.92
N LEU A 263 -0.58 -8.61 1.37
CA LEU A 263 -0.50 -9.98 1.91
C LEU A 263 0.82 -10.66 1.54
N ASN A 264 1.60 -11.14 2.51
CA ASN A 264 2.80 -11.93 2.21
C ASN A 264 2.44 -13.26 1.54
N ASN A 265 3.32 -13.80 0.70
CA ASN A 265 3.08 -15.04 -0.04
C ASN A 265 2.90 -16.30 0.84
N THR A 266 3.23 -16.22 2.13
CA THR A 266 2.99 -17.27 3.14
C THR A 266 1.62 -17.17 3.81
N ASN A 267 0.88 -16.09 3.56
CA ASN A 267 -0.29 -15.76 4.35
C ASN A 267 -1.48 -16.66 3.97
N PRO A 268 -2.06 -17.41 4.93
CA PRO A 268 -3.18 -18.31 4.66
C PRO A 268 -4.44 -17.58 4.17
N LEU A 269 -4.53 -16.25 4.34
CA LEU A 269 -5.62 -15.43 3.78
C LEU A 269 -5.63 -15.40 2.25
N LEU A 270 -4.52 -15.77 1.60
CA LEU A 270 -4.41 -15.89 0.15
C LEU A 270 -5.30 -17.00 -0.42
N ASP A 271 -5.57 -18.05 0.37
CA ASP A 271 -6.47 -19.15 0.04
C ASP A 271 -7.91 -18.82 0.51
N PRO A 272 -8.87 -18.63 -0.42
CA PRO A 272 -10.26 -18.34 -0.09
C PRO A 272 -10.97 -19.43 0.74
N ALA A 273 -10.48 -20.68 0.67
CA ALA A 273 -11.06 -21.81 1.39
C ALA A 273 -10.45 -22.02 2.78
N SER A 274 -9.45 -21.22 3.18
CA SER A 274 -8.74 -21.44 4.44
C SER A 274 -9.59 -21.08 5.66
N PRO A 275 -9.38 -21.76 6.81
CA PRO A 275 -9.99 -21.36 8.08
C PRO A 275 -9.61 -19.92 8.49
N ALA A 276 -8.42 -19.47 8.11
CA ALA A 276 -7.98 -18.09 8.34
C ALA A 276 -8.89 -17.09 7.63
N ARG A 277 -9.27 -17.39 6.38
CA ARG A 277 -10.20 -16.59 5.59
C ARG A 277 -11.58 -16.52 6.23
N ALA A 278 -12.12 -17.66 6.65
CA ALA A 278 -13.41 -17.74 7.33
C ALA A 278 -13.41 -16.94 8.64
N ARG A 279 -12.31 -17.00 9.40
CA ARG A 279 -12.14 -16.22 10.64
C ARG A 279 -12.18 -14.72 10.37
N VAL A 280 -11.39 -14.20 9.43
CA VAL A 280 -11.35 -12.76 9.11
C VAL A 280 -12.72 -12.26 8.65
N ALA A 281 -13.41 -13.04 7.80
CA ALA A 281 -14.76 -12.73 7.36
C ALA A 281 -15.77 -12.70 8.52
N GLY A 282 -15.62 -13.58 9.52
CA GLY A 282 -16.45 -13.59 10.73
C GLY A 282 -16.35 -12.32 11.58
N TYR A 283 -15.26 -11.56 11.45
CA TYR A 283 -15.09 -10.23 12.06
C TYR A 283 -15.50 -9.08 11.13
N GLY A 284 -16.05 -9.39 9.95
CA GLY A 284 -16.50 -8.44 8.94
C GLY A 284 -15.36 -7.72 8.22
N ALA A 285 -14.17 -8.32 8.17
CA ALA A 285 -13.06 -7.85 7.36
C ALA A 285 -12.95 -8.65 6.06
N GLU A 286 -12.47 -7.99 5.01
CA GLU A 286 -12.41 -8.49 3.65
C GLU A 286 -10.98 -8.65 3.17
N ILE A 287 -10.81 -9.52 2.19
CA ILE A 287 -9.58 -9.68 1.41
C ILE A 287 -10.01 -9.67 -0.05
N LEU A 288 -9.58 -8.66 -0.79
CA LEU A 288 -10.05 -8.45 -2.16
C LEU A 288 -8.96 -8.84 -3.16
N PRO A 289 -9.32 -9.30 -4.38
CA PRO A 289 -8.34 -9.58 -5.42
C PRO A 289 -7.81 -8.29 -6.07
N ASP A 290 -6.70 -8.40 -6.79
CA ASP A 290 -6.22 -7.39 -7.71
C ASP A 290 -7.31 -7.00 -8.73
N GLY A 291 -7.33 -5.74 -9.15
CA GLY A 291 -8.32 -5.16 -10.04
C GLY A 291 -9.66 -4.82 -9.39
N THR A 292 -9.83 -5.04 -8.08
CA THR A 292 -11.09 -4.70 -7.40
C THR A 292 -11.29 -3.18 -7.37
N GLU A 293 -12.45 -2.73 -7.85
CA GLU A 293 -12.88 -1.34 -7.77
C GLU A 293 -13.79 -1.11 -6.55
N LEU A 294 -13.53 -0.04 -5.81
CA LEU A 294 -14.31 0.43 -4.66
C LEU A 294 -14.88 1.81 -4.98
N VAL A 295 -16.10 2.06 -4.52
CA VAL A 295 -16.75 3.38 -4.56
C VAL A 295 -17.10 3.77 -3.14
N LEU A 296 -16.65 4.96 -2.73
CA LEU A 296 -16.91 5.59 -1.43
C LEU A 296 -17.65 6.91 -1.63
#